data_AF-A0A841CCC3-F1
#
_entry.id   AF-A0A841CCC3-F1
#
_cell.length_a   1.000
_cell.length_b   1.000
_cell.length_c   1.000
_cell.angle_alpha   90.00
_cell.angle_beta   90.00
_cell.angle_gamma   90.00
#
_symmetry.space_group_name_H-M   'P 1'
#
loop_
_entity.id
_entity.type
_entity.pdbx_description
1 polymer ?
#
loop_
_entity_poly.entity_id
_entity_poly.type
_entity_poly.pdbx_seq_one_letter_code
_entity_poly.pdbx_strand_id
1 'polypeptide(L)'
;MTDDGGRSGFGWHRWTDLDEVRARLAEGADPSRGMMSGWSPERSALASEASDLFDPGASLAPEEAAVVAESRRLIGVIGDLHTEGLGIACVADIDVAEALSRLDAHIVAGDLDRMMATWAEDPVGDDTILTMWATDVPGGCVLAQPWGYGPTMHGVTKALSVRTTCYALYANPKSGNQGSIIRDGEIIAWDMSPGGQPDEQGDVLMSHLYRHHAVAYCFAYVGLRPVDNRAVTGPPDAWIRLPVRDYWS
;
A
#
# COMPACT_ATOMS: atom_id res chain seq x y z
N MET A 1 -41.70 -6.51 11.13
CA MET A 1 -40.95 -5.26 10.95
C MET A 1 -39.61 -5.49 11.61
N THR A 2 -38.59 -5.86 10.83
CA THR A 2 -37.24 -6.06 11.37
C THR A 2 -36.72 -4.71 11.81
N ASP A 3 -36.58 -4.55 13.12
CA ASP A 3 -35.87 -3.45 13.75
C ASP A 3 -34.48 -3.35 13.11
N ASP A 4 -34.25 -2.25 12.41
CA ASP A 4 -32.95 -2.00 11.81
C ASP A 4 -31.95 -1.57 12.89
N GLY A 5 -32.34 -1.35 14.15
CA GLY A 5 -31.43 -0.94 15.23
C GLY A 5 -30.76 0.41 14.97
N GLY A 6 -31.43 1.33 14.27
CA GLY A 6 -30.91 2.66 13.93
C GLY A 6 -30.07 2.74 12.65
N ARG A 7 -30.13 1.71 11.78
CA ARG A 7 -29.26 1.49 10.60
C ARG A 7 -29.49 2.42 9.41
N SER A 8 -30.63 3.10 9.27
CA SER A 8 -30.87 3.87 8.04
C SER A 8 -29.82 4.99 7.83
N GLY A 9 -29.03 4.86 6.76
CA GLY A 9 -28.05 5.84 6.30
C GLY A 9 -26.65 5.81 6.95
N PHE A 10 -26.32 4.79 7.77
CA PHE A 10 -25.00 4.72 8.45
C PHE A 10 -23.98 3.86 7.69
N GLY A 11 -23.36 4.44 6.66
CA GLY A 11 -22.25 3.84 5.91
C GLY A 11 -20.88 4.06 6.56
N TRP A 12 -19.86 3.33 6.09
CA TRP A 12 -18.47 3.32 6.60
C TRP A 12 -17.89 4.72 6.91
N HIS A 13 -18.19 5.74 6.09
CA HIS A 13 -17.64 7.09 6.21
C HIS A 13 -17.95 7.77 7.56
N ARG A 14 -19.03 7.34 8.21
CA ARG A 14 -19.54 7.94 9.44
C ARG A 14 -18.90 7.37 10.70
N TRP A 15 -18.11 6.29 10.59
CA TRP A 15 -17.37 5.71 11.73
C TRP A 15 -15.97 6.29 11.93
N THR A 16 -15.47 7.07 10.98
CA THR A 16 -14.22 7.83 11.15
C THR A 16 -14.45 9.26 11.64
N ASP A 17 -15.69 9.69 11.71
CA ASP A 17 -16.11 10.93 12.36
C ASP A 17 -16.55 10.60 13.79
N LEU A 18 -15.69 10.89 14.76
CA LEU A 18 -15.92 10.51 16.15
C LEU A 18 -17.14 11.21 16.76
N ASP A 19 -17.51 12.39 16.27
CA ASP A 19 -18.69 13.11 16.76
C ASP A 19 -19.97 12.47 16.24
N GLU A 20 -19.97 12.03 14.99
CA GLU A 20 -21.08 11.28 14.40
C GLU A 20 -21.24 9.89 15.03
N VAL A 21 -20.14 9.21 15.35
CA VAL A 21 -20.14 7.97 16.13
C VAL A 21 -20.79 8.17 17.51
N ARG A 22 -20.37 9.21 18.25
CA ARG A 22 -20.92 9.52 19.58
C ARG A 22 -22.43 9.80 19.51
N ALA A 23 -22.88 10.54 18.50
CA ALA A 23 -24.29 10.85 18.32
C ALA A 23 -25.14 9.58 18.12
N ARG A 24 -24.67 8.62 17.32
CA ARG A 24 -25.40 7.35 17.09
C ARG A 24 -25.38 6.42 18.29
N LEU A 25 -24.28 6.36 19.03
CA LEU A 25 -24.25 5.61 20.30
C LEU A 25 -25.28 6.18 21.29
N ALA A 26 -25.43 7.50 21.35
CA ALA A 26 -26.46 8.15 22.18
C ALA A 26 -27.89 7.84 21.70
N GLU A 27 -28.09 7.55 20.41
CA GLU A 27 -29.36 7.10 19.84
C GLU A 27 -29.63 5.60 20.03
N GLY A 28 -28.72 4.85 20.67
CA GLY A 28 -28.88 3.44 20.99
C GLY A 28 -28.39 2.46 19.93
N ALA A 29 -27.54 2.91 19.00
CA ALA A 29 -26.88 2.02 18.05
C ALA A 29 -26.01 0.97 18.78
N ASP A 30 -26.11 -0.29 18.38
CA ASP A 30 -25.31 -1.39 18.93
C ASP A 30 -23.95 -1.51 18.20
N PRO A 31 -22.82 -1.16 18.84
CA PRO A 31 -21.50 -1.14 18.20
C PRO A 31 -20.81 -2.50 18.15
N SER A 32 -21.36 -3.51 18.82
CA SER A 32 -20.79 -4.86 18.90
C SER A 32 -21.20 -5.75 17.71
N ARG A 33 -22.23 -5.33 16.95
CA ARG A 33 -22.79 -6.10 15.85
C ARG A 33 -21.86 -6.09 14.62
N GLY A 34 -21.48 -7.26 14.14
CA GLY A 34 -20.65 -7.43 12.95
C GLY A 34 -21.35 -6.97 11.66
N MET A 35 -20.66 -6.20 10.83
CA MET A 35 -21.22 -5.62 9.59
C MET A 35 -20.34 -5.87 8.35
N MET A 36 -19.01 -5.93 8.50
CA MET A 36 -18.04 -5.98 7.38
C MET A 36 -17.16 -7.22 7.50
N SER A 37 -17.56 -8.33 6.88
CA SER A 37 -16.83 -9.61 6.98
C SER A 37 -16.55 -10.03 8.44
N GLY A 38 -17.45 -9.67 9.36
CA GLY A 38 -17.35 -9.97 10.79
C GLY A 38 -16.74 -8.86 11.67
N TRP A 39 -16.25 -7.76 11.10
CA TRP A 39 -15.80 -6.60 11.88
C TRP A 39 -16.97 -5.74 12.36
N SER A 40 -16.95 -5.40 13.66
CA SER A 40 -17.90 -4.49 14.31
C SER A 40 -17.25 -3.11 14.52
N PRO A 41 -18.05 -2.03 14.61
CA PRO A 41 -17.56 -0.70 14.94
C PRO A 41 -16.70 -0.63 16.21
N GLU A 42 -17.11 -1.33 17.27
CA GLU A 42 -16.35 -1.43 18.51
C GLU A 42 -14.95 -2.04 18.28
N ARG A 43 -14.87 -3.13 17.51
CA ARG A 43 -13.60 -3.81 17.21
C ARG A 43 -12.67 -2.94 16.35
N SER A 44 -13.21 -2.16 15.42
CA SER A 44 -12.45 -1.18 14.64
C SER A 44 -11.96 -0.02 15.50
N ALA A 45 -12.78 0.46 16.44
CA ALA A 45 -12.40 1.57 17.29
C ALA A 45 -11.24 1.24 18.24
N LEU A 46 -11.16 0.00 18.75
CA LEU A 46 -10.02 -0.48 19.52
C LEU A 46 -8.70 -0.45 18.74
N ALA A 47 -8.75 -0.47 17.40
CA ALA A 47 -7.60 -0.36 16.52
C ALA A 47 -7.22 1.09 16.19
N SER A 48 -7.98 2.07 16.68
CA SER A 48 -7.86 3.50 16.37
C SER A 48 -7.61 4.34 17.63
N GLU A 49 -7.51 5.67 17.50
CA GLU A 49 -7.46 6.61 18.63
C GLU A 49 -8.79 6.72 19.38
N ALA A 50 -9.86 6.13 18.85
CA ALA A 50 -11.19 6.09 19.45
C ALA A 50 -11.41 4.89 20.38
N SER A 51 -10.34 4.22 20.83
CA SER A 51 -10.43 3.12 21.79
C SER A 51 -11.23 3.47 23.04
N ASP A 52 -11.16 4.73 23.47
CA ASP A 52 -11.77 5.24 24.71
C ASP A 52 -13.28 5.52 24.55
N LEU A 53 -13.83 5.37 23.35
CA LEU A 53 -15.27 5.55 23.08
C LEU A 53 -16.11 4.32 23.42
N PHE A 54 -15.48 3.17 23.67
CA PHE A 54 -16.15 1.88 23.85
C PHE A 54 -15.77 1.25 25.20
N ASP A 55 -16.53 0.24 25.63
CA ASP A 55 -16.47 -0.32 26.98
C ASP A 55 -15.04 -0.80 27.34
N PRO A 56 -14.46 -0.45 28.50
CA PRO A 56 -13.06 -0.76 28.83
C PRO A 56 -12.71 -2.26 28.89
N GLY A 57 -13.70 -3.14 28.79
CA GLY A 57 -13.54 -4.60 28.81
C GLY A 57 -13.23 -5.23 27.46
N ALA A 58 -13.43 -4.51 26.34
CA ALA A 58 -13.13 -5.02 25.02
C ALA A 58 -11.63 -4.82 24.70
N SER A 59 -10.95 -5.87 24.26
CA SER A 59 -9.53 -5.82 23.88
C SER A 59 -9.28 -6.59 22.60
N LEU A 60 -8.33 -6.11 21.80
CA LEU A 60 -7.87 -6.81 20.61
C LEU A 60 -7.15 -8.11 20.99
N ALA A 61 -7.26 -9.14 20.15
CA ALA A 61 -6.41 -10.32 20.30
C ALA A 61 -4.93 -9.90 20.17
N PRO A 62 -3.97 -10.61 20.81
CA PRO A 62 -2.55 -10.25 20.76
C PRO A 62 -2.00 -10.07 19.32
N GLU A 63 -2.48 -10.88 18.38
CA GLU A 63 -2.11 -10.79 16.96
C GLU A 63 -2.62 -9.49 16.32
N GLU A 64 -3.87 -9.12 16.59
CA GLU A 64 -4.46 -7.87 16.09
C GLU A 64 -3.77 -6.65 16.70
N ALA A 65 -3.47 -6.69 18.00
CA ALA A 65 -2.72 -5.63 18.67
C ALA A 65 -1.31 -5.47 18.08
N ALA A 66 -0.66 -6.56 17.68
CA ALA A 66 0.63 -6.51 17.00
C ALA A 66 0.52 -5.87 15.60
N VAL A 67 -0.55 -6.16 14.85
CA VAL A 67 -0.84 -5.53 13.54
C VAL A 67 -1.08 -4.03 13.69
N VAL A 68 -1.84 -3.60 14.70
CA VAL A 68 -2.07 -2.17 15.00
C VAL A 68 -0.78 -1.46 15.42
N ALA A 69 0.04 -2.09 16.26
CA ALA A 69 1.33 -1.51 16.65
C ALA A 69 2.26 -1.36 15.44
N GLU A 70 2.28 -2.37 14.55
CA GLU A 70 3.09 -2.34 13.34
C GLU A 70 2.58 -1.31 12.33
N SER A 71 1.27 -1.10 12.20
CA SER A 71 0.74 -0.07 11.31
C SER A 71 1.17 1.33 11.74
N ARG A 72 1.08 1.63 13.04
CA ARG A 72 1.56 2.90 13.61
C ARG A 72 3.06 3.10 13.38
N ARG A 73 3.86 2.06 13.62
CA ARG A 73 5.31 2.10 13.35
C ARG A 73 5.58 2.38 11.87
N LEU A 74 4.93 1.64 10.98
CA LEU A 74 5.16 1.74 9.54
C LEU A 74 4.73 3.10 8.99
N ILE A 75 3.56 3.60 9.39
CA ILE A 75 3.08 4.95 9.03
C ILE A 75 4.07 6.00 9.53
N GLY A 76 4.55 5.89 10.77
CA GLY A 76 5.55 6.84 11.31
C GLY A 76 6.90 6.80 10.59
N VAL A 77 7.36 5.62 10.17
CA VAL A 77 8.62 5.46 9.43
C VAL A 77 8.51 6.01 8.00
N ILE A 78 7.40 5.73 7.31
CA ILE A 78 7.18 6.21 5.94
C ILE A 78 6.96 7.73 5.94
N GLY A 79 6.18 8.22 6.91
CA GLY A 79 5.85 9.63 7.07
C GLY A 79 4.91 10.16 5.99
N ASP A 80 4.76 11.48 5.97
CA ASP A 80 3.98 12.18 4.95
C ASP A 80 4.76 12.23 3.63
N LEU A 81 4.18 11.64 2.59
CA LEU A 81 4.78 11.59 1.26
C LEU A 81 3.86 12.25 0.24
N HIS A 82 4.45 13.06 -0.64
CA HIS A 82 3.79 13.42 -1.87
C HIS A 82 3.91 12.25 -2.84
N THR A 83 2.81 11.51 -3.03
CA THR A 83 2.82 10.27 -3.81
C THR A 83 2.31 10.45 -5.23
N GLU A 84 1.84 11.62 -5.64
CA GLU A 84 1.29 11.82 -6.98
C GLU A 84 2.34 11.53 -8.06
N GLY A 85 2.03 10.62 -9.00
CA GLY A 85 2.96 10.15 -10.02
C GLY A 85 3.91 9.01 -9.58
N LEU A 86 3.87 8.60 -8.32
CA LEU A 86 4.72 7.53 -7.79
C LEU A 86 4.24 6.15 -8.25
N GLY A 87 5.11 5.41 -8.93
CA GLY A 87 4.99 3.96 -9.13
C GLY A 87 5.89 3.20 -8.17
N ILE A 88 5.38 2.17 -7.53
CA ILE A 88 6.17 1.24 -6.71
C ILE A 88 5.77 -0.22 -6.94
N ALA A 89 6.73 -1.12 -6.76
CA ALA A 89 6.52 -2.55 -6.59
C ALA A 89 7.23 -3.00 -5.31
N CYS A 90 6.43 -3.43 -4.33
CA CYS A 90 6.91 -4.00 -3.07
C CYS A 90 6.93 -5.52 -3.21
N VAL A 91 8.08 -6.15 -3.02
CA VAL A 91 8.26 -7.59 -3.27
C VAL A 91 8.78 -8.28 -2.01
N ALA A 92 8.11 -9.35 -1.59
CA ALA A 92 8.52 -10.11 -0.43
C ALA A 92 9.70 -11.05 -0.74
N ASP A 93 10.52 -11.32 0.26
CA ASP A 93 11.48 -12.43 0.35
C ASP A 93 12.58 -12.47 -0.74
N ILE A 94 12.76 -11.39 -1.48
CA ILE A 94 13.87 -11.23 -2.44
C ILE A 94 14.59 -9.91 -2.20
N ASP A 95 15.91 -9.92 -2.39
CA ASP A 95 16.71 -8.70 -2.37
C ASP A 95 16.76 -8.05 -3.77
N VAL A 96 17.38 -6.88 -3.83
CA VAL A 96 17.63 -6.13 -5.06
C VAL A 96 18.40 -6.99 -6.07
N ALA A 97 19.39 -7.77 -5.64
CA ALA A 97 20.21 -8.58 -6.55
C ALA A 97 19.37 -9.64 -7.29
N GLU A 98 18.49 -10.34 -6.58
CA GLU A 98 17.55 -11.28 -7.17
C GLU A 98 16.52 -10.56 -8.06
N ALA A 99 16.05 -9.38 -7.67
CA ALA A 99 15.17 -8.56 -8.51
C ALA A 99 15.84 -8.18 -9.85
N LEU A 100 17.11 -7.74 -9.84
CA LEU A 100 17.87 -7.47 -11.06
C LEU A 100 17.98 -8.73 -11.94
N SER A 101 18.29 -9.88 -11.32
CA SER A 101 18.41 -11.14 -12.05
C SER A 101 17.10 -11.55 -12.72
N ARG A 102 15.97 -11.41 -12.04
CA ARG A 102 14.64 -11.75 -12.60
C ARG A 102 14.25 -10.82 -13.76
N LEU A 103 14.67 -9.56 -13.66
CA LEU A 103 14.32 -8.54 -14.63
C LEU A 103 15.33 -8.45 -15.79
N ASP A 104 16.45 -9.15 -15.73
CA ASP A 104 17.60 -8.95 -16.65
C ASP A 104 18.02 -7.47 -16.69
N ALA A 105 17.94 -6.81 -15.53
CA ALA A 105 18.20 -5.38 -15.40
C ALA A 105 19.70 -5.13 -15.15
N HIS A 106 20.20 -4.00 -15.68
CA HIS A 106 21.57 -3.56 -15.41
C HIS A 106 21.58 -2.35 -14.49
N ILE A 107 22.63 -2.25 -13.67
CA ILE A 107 22.88 -1.06 -12.87
C ILE A 107 23.30 0.08 -13.79
N VAL A 108 22.64 1.21 -13.65
CA VAL A 108 22.98 2.44 -14.34
C VAL A 108 24.17 3.09 -13.63
N ALA A 109 25.28 3.21 -14.35
CA ALA A 109 26.44 3.98 -13.91
C ALA A 109 26.45 5.34 -14.61
N GLY A 110 26.63 6.44 -13.88
CA GLY A 110 26.73 7.76 -14.48
C GLY A 110 26.36 8.91 -13.55
N ASP A 111 26.33 10.11 -14.14
CA ASP A 111 25.88 11.34 -13.49
C ASP A 111 24.35 11.37 -13.44
N LEU A 112 23.80 11.01 -12.28
CA LEU A 112 22.36 10.91 -12.04
C LEU A 112 21.64 12.25 -12.22
N ASP A 113 22.28 13.37 -11.87
CA ASP A 113 21.68 14.70 -12.01
C ASP A 113 21.48 15.05 -13.47
N ARG A 114 22.47 14.71 -14.32
CA ARG A 114 22.35 14.87 -15.76
C ARG A 114 21.28 13.96 -16.38
N MET A 115 21.14 12.73 -15.86
CA MET A 115 20.11 11.80 -16.32
C MET A 115 18.71 12.29 -15.95
N MET A 116 18.52 12.70 -14.70
CA MET A 116 17.30 13.34 -14.20
C MET A 116 16.91 14.58 -15.04
N ALA A 117 17.89 15.44 -15.37
CA ALA A 117 17.64 16.60 -16.22
C ALA A 117 17.17 16.21 -17.63
N THR A 118 17.72 15.13 -18.19
CA THR A 118 17.32 14.62 -19.51
C THR A 118 15.89 14.06 -19.47
N TRP A 119 15.52 13.34 -18.41
CA TRP A 119 14.18 12.79 -18.24
C TRP A 119 13.11 13.84 -17.94
N ALA A 120 13.49 14.98 -17.37
CA ALA A 120 12.57 16.11 -17.23
C ALA A 120 12.10 16.64 -18.60
N GLU A 121 12.89 16.46 -19.66
CA GLU A 121 12.53 16.86 -21.02
C GLU A 121 11.62 15.82 -21.71
N ASP A 122 11.78 14.53 -21.41
CA ASP A 122 10.94 13.43 -21.90
C ASP A 122 10.57 12.43 -20.77
N PRO A 123 9.58 12.77 -19.93
CA PRO A 123 9.25 12.01 -18.73
C PRO A 123 8.60 10.65 -19.02
N VAL A 124 8.17 10.42 -20.27
CA VAL A 124 7.46 9.21 -20.69
C VAL A 124 8.23 8.41 -21.75
N GLY A 125 9.43 8.85 -22.14
CA GLY A 125 10.30 8.12 -23.04
C GLY A 125 10.71 6.76 -22.48
N ASP A 126 10.96 5.80 -23.36
CA ASP A 126 11.29 4.42 -22.98
C ASP A 126 12.47 4.36 -22.00
N ASP A 127 13.53 5.15 -22.23
CA ASP A 127 14.69 5.22 -21.33
C ASP A 127 14.33 5.73 -19.93
N THR A 128 13.36 6.63 -19.83
CA THR A 128 12.88 7.19 -18.56
C THR A 128 12.03 6.18 -17.80
N ILE A 129 11.05 5.57 -18.48
CA ILE A 129 10.10 4.62 -17.87
C ILE A 129 10.79 3.30 -17.49
N LEU A 130 11.76 2.85 -18.28
CA LEU A 130 12.53 1.63 -18.00
C LEU A 130 13.64 1.82 -16.95
N THR A 131 13.86 3.04 -16.46
CA THR A 131 14.82 3.32 -15.39
C THR A 131 14.10 3.50 -14.05
N MET A 132 14.54 2.78 -13.01
CA MET A 132 13.88 2.72 -11.71
C MET A 132 14.89 2.74 -10.56
N TRP A 133 14.42 3.11 -9.38
CA TRP A 133 15.11 2.91 -8.11
C TRP A 133 14.90 1.49 -7.64
N ALA A 134 15.94 0.89 -7.05
CA ALA A 134 15.89 -0.39 -6.38
C ALA A 134 16.51 -0.27 -4.99
N THR A 135 15.78 -0.70 -3.96
CA THR A 135 16.21 -0.59 -2.55
C THR A 135 15.87 -1.85 -1.76
N ASP A 136 16.83 -2.37 -1.02
CA ASP A 136 16.63 -3.44 -0.07
C ASP A 136 15.91 -2.92 1.17
N VAL A 137 14.91 -3.68 1.61
CA VAL A 137 14.07 -3.39 2.77
C VAL A 137 13.96 -4.68 3.58
N PRO A 138 14.09 -4.68 4.92
CA PRO A 138 13.92 -5.91 5.68
C PRO A 138 12.59 -6.62 5.32
N GLY A 139 12.68 -7.89 4.92
CA GLY A 139 11.55 -8.66 4.39
C GLY A 139 11.47 -8.72 2.86
N GLY A 140 12.31 -8.01 2.10
CA GLY A 140 12.36 -8.08 0.65
C GLY A 140 13.00 -6.85 -0.01
N CYS A 141 12.37 -6.34 -1.08
CA CYS A 141 12.87 -5.16 -1.79
C CYS A 141 11.74 -4.30 -2.35
N VAL A 142 12.07 -3.07 -2.72
CA VAL A 142 11.17 -2.12 -3.38
C VAL A 142 11.80 -1.61 -4.66
N LEU A 143 11.06 -1.70 -5.77
CA LEU A 143 11.31 -0.86 -6.93
C LEU A 143 10.43 0.37 -6.88
N ALA A 144 11.00 1.54 -7.12
CA ALA A 144 10.29 2.80 -7.10
C ALA A 144 10.61 3.66 -8.31
N GLN A 145 9.62 4.44 -8.74
CA GLN A 145 9.75 5.46 -9.76
C GLN A 145 8.89 6.65 -9.34
N PRO A 146 9.49 7.66 -8.67
CA PRO A 146 8.78 8.88 -8.26
C PRO A 146 8.12 9.66 -9.41
N TRP A 147 8.49 9.38 -10.66
CA TRP A 147 8.05 10.10 -11.85
C TRP A 147 7.22 9.25 -12.83
N GLY A 148 6.87 8.00 -12.50
CA GLY A 148 6.23 7.13 -13.47
C GLY A 148 5.75 5.79 -12.94
N TYR A 149 5.25 4.98 -13.87
CA TYR A 149 4.56 3.71 -13.59
C TYR A 149 5.39 2.46 -13.93
N GLY A 150 6.66 2.61 -14.30
CA GLY A 150 7.52 1.50 -14.72
C GLY A 150 7.50 0.28 -13.78
N PRO A 151 7.58 0.46 -12.45
CA PRO A 151 7.50 -0.65 -11.50
C PRO A 151 6.18 -1.43 -11.54
N THR A 152 5.10 -0.84 -12.04
CA THR A 152 3.75 -1.45 -12.04
C THR A 152 3.40 -2.17 -13.33
N MET A 153 4.27 -2.12 -14.35
CA MET A 153 4.07 -2.85 -15.59
C MET A 153 3.95 -4.37 -15.33
N HIS A 154 3.04 -5.04 -16.03
CA HIS A 154 2.71 -6.45 -15.78
C HIS A 154 3.93 -7.37 -15.90
N GLY A 155 4.73 -7.22 -16.96
CA GLY A 155 5.94 -8.02 -17.16
C GLY A 155 6.95 -7.84 -16.03
N VAL A 156 7.02 -6.65 -15.41
CA VAL A 156 7.88 -6.38 -14.25
C VAL A 156 7.36 -7.11 -13.01
N THR A 157 6.09 -6.89 -12.67
CA THR A 157 5.49 -7.44 -11.44
C THR A 157 5.33 -8.98 -11.50
N LYS A 158 5.03 -9.55 -12.67
CA LYS A 158 5.04 -11.00 -12.90
C LYS A 158 6.43 -11.59 -12.71
N ALA A 159 7.47 -10.99 -13.31
CA ALA A 159 8.83 -11.47 -13.16
C ALA A 159 9.31 -11.43 -11.70
N LEU A 160 9.00 -10.33 -10.99
CA LEU A 160 9.37 -10.16 -9.59
C LEU A 160 8.64 -11.11 -8.64
N SER A 161 7.39 -11.46 -8.92
CA SER A 161 6.57 -12.29 -8.03
C SER A 161 6.78 -13.80 -8.15
N VAL A 162 7.69 -14.29 -8.99
CA VAL A 162 7.93 -15.73 -9.12
C VAL A 162 8.31 -16.35 -7.75
N ARG A 163 7.51 -17.29 -7.24
CA ARG A 163 7.71 -17.93 -5.92
C ARG A 163 7.62 -16.96 -4.73
N THR A 164 6.96 -15.82 -4.90
CA THR A 164 6.74 -14.82 -3.84
C THR A 164 5.48 -13.99 -4.14
N THR A 165 5.24 -12.95 -3.35
CA THR A 165 4.16 -11.97 -3.57
C THR A 165 4.75 -10.60 -3.86
N CYS A 166 4.16 -9.92 -4.85
CA CYS A 166 4.41 -8.52 -5.18
C CYS A 166 3.11 -7.73 -5.02
N TYR A 167 3.19 -6.57 -4.39
CA TYR A 167 2.14 -5.57 -4.41
C TYR A 167 2.63 -4.36 -5.19
N ALA A 168 1.95 -4.00 -6.26
CA ALA A 168 2.28 -2.82 -7.04
C ALA A 168 1.26 -1.71 -6.80
N LEU A 169 1.73 -0.47 -6.84
CA LEU A 169 0.93 0.74 -6.70
C LEU A 169 1.39 1.76 -7.74
N TYR A 170 0.46 2.30 -8.51
CA TYR A 170 0.64 3.55 -9.23
C TYR A 170 -0.32 4.60 -8.65
N ALA A 171 0.24 5.64 -8.04
CA ALA A 171 -0.51 6.79 -7.55
C ALA A 171 -0.79 7.75 -8.72
N ASN A 172 -1.77 7.39 -9.54
CA ASN A 172 -2.09 8.06 -10.79
C ASN A 172 -2.65 9.47 -10.55
N PRO A 173 -2.04 10.54 -11.09
CA PRO A 173 -2.55 11.91 -10.98
C PRO A 173 -4.01 12.08 -11.45
N LYS A 174 -4.45 11.22 -12.36
CA LYS A 174 -5.79 11.29 -12.95
C LYS A 174 -6.88 10.58 -12.14
N SER A 175 -6.57 9.43 -11.54
CA SER A 175 -7.57 8.52 -10.96
C SER A 175 -7.27 8.10 -9.52
N GLY A 176 -6.18 8.59 -8.92
CA GLY A 176 -5.74 8.22 -7.59
C GLY A 176 -4.94 6.91 -7.55
N ASN A 177 -4.92 6.27 -6.39
CA ASN A 177 -4.10 5.08 -6.16
C ASN A 177 -4.69 3.85 -6.83
N GLN A 178 -3.91 3.21 -7.69
CA GLN A 178 -4.26 1.98 -8.39
C GLN A 178 -3.29 0.87 -7.98
N GLY A 179 -3.81 -0.14 -7.30
CA GLY A 179 -3.04 -1.27 -6.78
C GLY A 179 -3.28 -2.57 -7.53
N SER A 180 -2.31 -3.47 -7.48
CA SER A 180 -2.45 -4.85 -7.94
C SER A 180 -1.68 -5.82 -7.05
N ILE A 181 -2.20 -7.04 -6.97
CA ILE A 181 -1.60 -8.16 -6.24
C ILE A 181 -1.14 -9.18 -7.27
N ILE A 182 0.15 -9.50 -7.24
CA ILE A 182 0.74 -10.50 -8.11
C ILE A 182 1.42 -11.55 -7.24
N ARG A 183 1.13 -12.83 -7.49
CA ARG A 183 1.70 -13.95 -6.76
C ARG A 183 2.09 -15.03 -7.72
N ASP A 184 3.30 -15.56 -7.57
CA ASP A 184 3.83 -16.64 -8.39
C ASP A 184 3.76 -16.38 -9.91
N GLY A 185 3.94 -15.11 -10.32
CA GLY A 185 3.87 -14.70 -11.72
C GLY A 185 2.46 -14.45 -12.26
N GLU A 186 1.41 -14.56 -11.42
CA GLU A 186 0.01 -14.40 -11.81
C GLU A 186 -0.62 -13.18 -11.12
N ILE A 187 -1.40 -12.40 -11.87
CA ILE A 187 -2.15 -11.27 -11.33
C ILE A 187 -3.40 -11.82 -10.64
N ILE A 188 -3.44 -11.74 -9.32
CA ILE A 188 -4.53 -12.27 -8.48
C ILE A 188 -5.64 -11.23 -8.32
N ALA A 189 -5.27 -9.96 -8.24
CA ALA A 189 -6.21 -8.85 -8.12
C ALA A 189 -5.65 -7.57 -8.75
N TRP A 190 -6.53 -6.72 -9.26
CA TRP A 190 -6.20 -5.46 -9.93
C TRP A 190 -7.30 -4.43 -9.68
N ASP A 191 -6.99 -3.16 -9.96
CA ASP A 191 -7.87 -2.01 -9.66
C ASP A 191 -8.17 -1.85 -8.15
N MET A 192 -7.21 -2.28 -7.33
CA MET A 192 -7.28 -2.11 -5.88
C MET A 192 -7.07 -0.64 -5.51
N SER A 193 -7.64 -0.22 -4.38
CA SER A 193 -7.50 1.16 -3.88
C SER A 193 -6.70 1.19 -2.57
N PRO A 194 -5.37 0.96 -2.57
CA PRO A 194 -4.57 0.97 -1.35
C PRO A 194 -4.62 2.33 -0.65
N GLY A 195 -4.81 2.31 0.66
CA GLY A 195 -5.10 3.51 1.47
C GLY A 195 -6.47 4.15 1.21
N GLY A 196 -7.30 3.53 0.37
CA GLY A 196 -8.68 3.90 0.10
C GLY A 196 -9.67 3.18 1.01
N GLN A 197 -10.90 3.07 0.52
CA GLN A 197 -11.98 2.34 1.18
C GLN A 197 -11.74 0.83 1.14
N PRO A 198 -12.18 0.06 2.14
CA PRO A 198 -12.32 -1.38 1.96
C PRO A 198 -13.30 -1.64 0.81
N ASP A 199 -12.87 -2.43 -0.18
CA ASP A 199 -13.77 -3.03 -1.15
C ASP A 199 -14.45 -4.27 -0.54
N GLU A 200 -15.43 -4.86 -1.25
CA GLU A 200 -16.17 -6.03 -0.76
C GLU A 200 -15.30 -7.29 -0.56
N GLN A 201 -14.09 -7.31 -1.12
CA GLN A 201 -13.18 -8.46 -1.17
C GLN A 201 -11.90 -8.25 -0.34
N GLY A 202 -11.68 -7.03 0.16
CA GLY A 202 -10.44 -6.59 0.79
C GLY A 202 -10.39 -6.84 2.29
N ASP A 203 -9.17 -6.83 2.81
CA ASP A 203 -8.93 -6.88 4.26
C ASP A 203 -9.38 -5.56 4.91
N VAL A 204 -10.52 -5.62 5.57
CA VAL A 204 -11.17 -4.48 6.25
C VAL A 204 -10.25 -3.85 7.29
N LEU A 205 -9.47 -4.65 8.03
CA LEU A 205 -8.56 -4.14 9.05
C LEU A 205 -7.41 -3.39 8.39
N MET A 206 -6.81 -3.97 7.36
CA MET A 206 -5.73 -3.30 6.61
C MET A 206 -6.19 -1.97 5.99
N SER A 207 -7.35 -1.95 5.35
CA SER A 207 -7.89 -0.70 4.77
C SER A 207 -8.24 0.34 5.84
N HIS A 208 -8.67 -0.10 7.03
CA HIS A 208 -8.88 0.80 8.16
C HIS A 208 -7.57 1.39 8.69
N LEU A 209 -6.56 0.54 8.94
CA LEU A 209 -5.30 0.94 9.57
C LEU A 209 -4.44 1.84 8.69
N TYR A 210 -4.43 1.61 7.38
CA TYR A 210 -3.59 2.34 6.43
C TYR A 210 -4.39 3.33 5.58
N ARG A 211 -5.57 3.73 6.03
CA ARG A 211 -6.38 4.73 5.34
C ARG A 211 -5.53 6.00 5.13
N HIS A 212 -5.52 6.52 3.90
CA HIS A 212 -4.69 7.64 3.45
C HIS A 212 -3.16 7.38 3.41
N HIS A 213 -2.70 6.19 3.79
CA HIS A 213 -1.29 5.80 3.82
C HIS A 213 -1.01 4.65 2.83
N ALA A 214 -1.23 4.90 1.54
CA ALA A 214 -1.18 3.87 0.48
C ALA A 214 0.18 3.16 0.36
N VAL A 215 1.29 3.89 0.50
CA VAL A 215 2.64 3.30 0.47
C VAL A 215 2.83 2.33 1.65
N ALA A 216 2.45 2.75 2.87
CA ALA A 216 2.53 1.89 4.04
C ALA A 216 1.63 0.64 3.91
N TYR A 217 0.44 0.77 3.30
CA TYR A 217 -0.41 -0.37 2.97
C TYR A 217 0.34 -1.40 2.09
N CYS A 218 1.01 -0.93 1.03
CA CYS A 218 1.73 -1.82 0.10
C CYS A 218 2.84 -2.59 0.80
N PHE A 219 3.60 -1.90 1.66
CA PHE A 219 4.69 -2.52 2.42
C PHE A 219 4.16 -3.57 3.41
N ALA A 220 3.10 -3.23 4.13
CA ALA A 220 2.47 -4.14 5.07
C ALA A 220 1.85 -5.38 4.40
N TYR A 221 1.24 -5.21 3.22
CA TYR A 221 0.64 -6.32 2.48
C TYR A 221 1.64 -7.44 2.17
N VAL A 222 2.85 -7.09 1.76
CA VAL A 222 3.93 -8.05 1.47
C VAL A 222 4.86 -8.31 2.67
N GLY A 223 4.57 -7.73 3.84
CA GLY A 223 5.35 -7.95 5.06
C GLY A 223 6.70 -7.25 5.13
N LEU A 224 6.91 -6.20 4.34
CA LEU A 224 8.12 -5.38 4.39
C LEU A 224 8.20 -4.57 5.69
N ARG A 225 9.40 -4.48 6.26
CA ARG A 225 9.70 -3.80 7.53
C ARG A 225 10.80 -2.74 7.37
N PRO A 226 10.50 -1.63 6.68
CA PRO A 226 11.46 -0.56 6.48
C PRO A 226 11.82 0.09 7.82
N VAL A 227 13.04 0.58 7.89
CA VAL A 227 13.59 1.33 9.02
C VAL A 227 13.61 2.85 8.76
N ASP A 228 13.44 3.25 7.50
CA ASP A 228 13.35 4.62 6.99
C ASP A 228 12.47 4.63 5.72
N ASN A 229 12.33 5.78 5.06
CA ASN A 229 11.54 5.92 3.83
C ASN A 229 12.38 5.99 2.55
N ARG A 230 13.69 5.66 2.60
CA ARG A 230 14.63 5.86 1.47
C ARG A 230 14.24 5.07 0.22
N ALA A 231 13.51 3.96 0.39
CA ALA A 231 13.01 3.14 -0.70
C ALA A 231 12.06 3.90 -1.65
N VAL A 232 11.48 5.02 -1.20
CA VAL A 232 10.57 5.86 -1.98
C VAL A 232 10.97 7.33 -2.03
N THR A 233 11.82 7.81 -1.11
CA THR A 233 12.33 9.19 -1.09
C THR A 233 13.78 9.34 -1.58
N GLY A 234 14.52 8.22 -1.66
CA GLY A 234 15.92 8.19 -2.03
C GLY A 234 16.88 8.59 -0.91
N PRO A 235 18.20 8.43 -1.13
CA PRO A 235 18.79 7.75 -2.28
C PRO A 235 18.56 6.22 -2.25
N PRO A 236 18.33 5.57 -3.40
CA PRO A 236 18.18 4.12 -3.47
C PRO A 236 19.53 3.38 -3.39
N ASP A 237 19.49 2.06 -3.19
CA ASP A 237 20.71 1.23 -3.24
C ASP A 237 21.28 1.12 -4.66
N ALA A 238 20.39 1.06 -5.66
CA ALA A 238 20.78 1.04 -7.05
C ALA A 238 19.77 1.79 -7.94
N TRP A 239 20.32 2.38 -8.99
CA TRP A 239 19.55 2.76 -10.17
C TRP A 239 19.64 1.64 -11.18
N ILE A 240 18.50 1.14 -11.64
CA ILE A 240 18.44 0.01 -12.56
C ILE A 240 17.76 0.41 -13.85
N ARG A 241 18.17 -0.19 -14.95
CA ARG A 241 17.50 -0.06 -16.24
C ARG A 241 17.14 -1.42 -16.81
N LEU A 242 15.89 -1.52 -17.22
CA LEU A 242 15.33 -2.69 -17.85
C LEU A 242 15.71 -2.76 -19.34
N PRO A 243 15.83 -3.97 -19.93
CA PRO A 243 15.95 -4.12 -21.38
C PRO A 243 14.65 -3.71 -22.06
N VAL A 244 14.74 -3.21 -23.30
CA VAL A 244 13.55 -2.87 -24.10
C VAL A 244 12.82 -4.15 -24.52
N ARG A 245 11.58 -4.31 -24.07
CA ARG A 245 10.65 -5.37 -24.48
C ARG A 245 9.21 -4.95 -24.16
N ASP A 246 8.24 -5.75 -24.59
CA ASP A 246 6.85 -5.57 -24.15
C ASP A 246 6.69 -6.02 -22.69
N TYR A 247 6.30 -5.07 -21.84
CA TYR A 247 6.06 -5.28 -20.41
C TYR A 247 4.56 -5.24 -20.05
N TRP A 248 3.66 -5.15 -21.02
CA TRP A 248 2.22 -5.10 -20.77
C TRP A 248 1.52 -6.45 -20.99
N SER A 249 2.21 -7.41 -21.62
CA SER A 249 1.73 -8.78 -21.84
C SER A 249 1.79 -9.71 -20.64
#